data_AF-A0A1G0HXG4-F1
#
_entry.id   AF-A0A1G0HXG4-F1
#
_cell.length_a   1.000
_cell.length_b   1.000
_cell.length_c   1.000
_cell.angle_alpha   90.00
_cell.angle_beta   90.00
_cell.angle_gamma   90.00
#
_symmetry.space_group_name_H-M   'P 1'
#
loop_
_entity.id
_entity.type
_entity.pdbx_description
1 polymer ?
#
loop_
_entity_poly.entity_id
_entity_poly.type
_entity_poly.pdbx_seq_one_letter_code
_entity_poly.pdbx_strand_id
1 'polypeptide(L)' 'MGLRGTSFGSIFLILLIVLLLFGTKRLRNIGEDLGAALKGFRQGVKEQETISQVEHKDDKDV' A
#
# COMPACT_ATOMS: atom_id res chain seq x y z
N MET A 1 -30.32 -6.42 -8.07
CA MET A 1 -29.71 -5.33 -8.86
C MET A 1 -28.20 -5.38 -8.65
N GLY A 2 -27.52 -6.28 -9.38
CA GLY A 2 -26.11 -6.60 -9.15
C GLY A 2 -25.16 -5.69 -9.94
N LEU A 3 -24.02 -5.37 -9.33
CA LEU A 3 -22.91 -4.52 -9.79
C LEU A 3 -22.27 -4.98 -11.12
N ARG A 4 -23.03 -4.99 -12.22
CA ARG A 4 -22.52 -5.08 -13.59
C ARG A 4 -22.01 -3.70 -14.01
N GLY A 5 -20.83 -3.26 -13.55
CA GLY A 5 -20.40 -1.91 -13.94
C GLY A 5 -18.94 -1.54 -13.70
N THR A 6 -18.32 -1.95 -12.61
CA THR A 6 -16.91 -1.57 -12.35
C THR A 6 -15.98 -2.70 -12.74
N SER A 7 -16.00 -3.06 -14.02
CA SER A 7 -14.88 -3.79 -14.60
C SER A 7 -13.67 -2.87 -14.47
N PHE A 8 -12.63 -3.33 -13.78
CA PHE A 8 -11.40 -2.60 -13.45
C PHE A 8 -10.78 -1.81 -14.62
N GLY A 9 -11.17 -2.10 -15.87
CA GLY A 9 -10.80 -1.33 -17.07
C GLY A 9 -11.21 0.15 -17.07
N SER A 10 -12.31 0.53 -16.42
CA SER A 10 -12.69 1.96 -16.32
C SER A 10 -11.69 2.78 -15.50
N ILE A 11 -11.19 2.20 -14.40
CA ILE A 11 -10.15 2.77 -13.56
C ILE A 11 -8.81 2.90 -14.32
N PHE A 12 -8.49 1.94 -15.20
CA PHE A 12 -7.29 2.01 -16.03
C PHE A 12 -7.31 3.16 -17.02
N LEU A 13 -8.45 3.44 -17.66
CA LEU A 13 -8.58 4.55 -18.61
C LEU A 13 -8.37 5.90 -17.90
N ILE A 14 -8.96 6.06 -16.72
CA ILE A 14 -8.80 7.27 -15.90
C ILE A 14 -7.35 7.41 -15.46
N LEU A 15 -6.71 6.33 -14.99
CA LEU A 15 -5.31 6.31 -14.60
C LEU A 15 -4.38 6.72 -15.76
N LEU A 16 -4.66 6.25 -16.98
CA LEU A 16 -3.90 6.62 -18.17
C LEU A 16 -4.02 8.11 -18.48
N ILE A 17 -5.22 8.69 -18.39
CA ILE A 17 -5.44 10.12 -18.59
C ILE A 17 -4.68 10.95 -17.54
N VAL A 18 -4.75 10.56 -16.27
CA VAL A 18 -3.98 11.22 -15.19
C VAL A 18 -2.48 11.15 -15.47
N LEU A 19 -1.99 10.00 -15.91
CA LEU A 19 -0.57 9.82 -16.24
C LEU A 19 -0.11 10.71 -17.41
N LEU A 20 -0.98 10.94 -18.40
CA LEU A 20 -0.71 11.84 -19.53
C LEU A 20 -0.77 13.32 -19.10
N LEU A 21 -1.71 13.72 -18.25
CA LEU A 21 -1.85 15.10 -17.78
C LEU A 21 -0.70 15.52 -16.86
N PHE A 22 -0.36 14.68 -15.88
CA PHE A 22 0.71 14.96 -14.93
C PHE A 22 2.09 14.59 -15.49
N GLY A 23 2.14 13.68 -16.47
CA GLY A 23 3.37 13.08 -16.97
C GLY A 23 3.95 12.05 -16.00
N THR A 24 4.61 11.03 -16.54
CA THR A 24 5.24 9.95 -15.75
C THR A 24 6.37 10.44 -14.85
N LYS A 25 7.08 11.52 -15.24
CA LYS A 25 8.18 12.09 -14.45
C LYS A 25 7.71 12.68 -13.11
N ARG A 26 6.61 13.44 -13.11
CA ARG A 26 6.06 14.03 -11.87
C ARG A 26 5.49 12.93 -10.97
N LEU A 27 4.78 11.97 -11.56
CA LEU A 27 4.20 10.85 -10.82
C LEU A 27 5.29 9.95 -10.21
N ARG A 28 6.43 9.77 -10.88
CA ARG A 28 7.57 9.03 -10.34
C ARG A 28 8.21 9.75 -9.15
N ASN A 29 8.50 11.04 -9.25
CA ASN A 29 9.14 11.77 -8.15
C ASN A 29 8.26 11.75 -6.88
N ILE A 30 6.96 12.05 -7.04
CA ILE A 30 6.00 12.00 -5.93
C ILE A 30 5.82 10.55 -5.43
N GLY A 31 5.81 9.58 -6.34
CA GLY A 31 5.70 8.16 -6.00
C GLY A 31 6.92 7.62 -5.26
N GLU A 32 8.13 8.10 -5.55
CA GLU A 32 9.36 7.75 -4.83
C GLU A 32 9.32 8.30 -3.40
N ASP A 33 8.88 9.55 -3.21
CA ASP A 33 8.73 10.18 -1.88
C ASP A 33 7.66 9.48 -1.03
N LEU A 34 6.47 9.26 -1.60
CA LEU A 34 5.38 8.56 -0.94
C LEU A 34 5.72 7.08 -0.69
N GLY A 35 6.43 6.45 -1.63
CA GLY A 35 6.88 5.07 -1.52
C GLY A 35 7.92 4.88 -0.42
N ALA A 36 8.84 5.82 -0.26
CA ALA A 36 9.81 5.81 0.84
C ALA A 36 9.12 5.93 2.21
N ALA A 37 8.16 6.85 2.35
CA ALA A 37 7.38 7.02 3.58
C ALA A 37 6.56 5.76 3.91
N LEU A 38 5.87 5.18 2.92
CA LEU A 38 5.06 3.98 3.10
C LEU A 38 5.91 2.73 3.41
N LYS A 39 7.14 2.66 2.87
CA LYS A 39 8.10 1.58 3.19
C LYS A 39 8.49 1.60 4.66
N GLY A 40 8.82 2.78 5.20
CA GLY A 40 9.12 2.94 6.63
C GLY A 40 7.93 2.57 7.53
N PHE A 41 6.73 3.01 7.14
CA PHE A 41 5.49 2.65 7.85
C PHE A 41 5.25 1.13 7.87
N ARG A 42 5.35 0.46 6.71
CA ARG A 42 5.16 -1.00 6.62
C ARG A 42 6.19 -1.77 7.42
N GLN A 43 7.42 -1.27 7.52
CA GLN A 43 8.49 -1.89 8.29
C GLN A 43 8.23 -1.78 9.79
N GLY A 44 7.82 -0.60 10.27
CA GLY A 44 7.46 -0.40 11.68
C GLY A 44 6.25 -1.22 12.13
N VAL A 45 5.24 -1.40 11.26
CA VAL A 45 4.09 -2.28 11.57
C VAL A 45 4.55 -3.74 11.70
N LYS A 46 5.37 -4.23 10.77
CA LYS A 46 5.91 -5.61 10.84
C LYS A 46 6.77 -5.85 12.08
N GLU A 47 7.53 -4.84 12.49
CA GLU A 47 8.36 -4.93 13.70
C GLU A 47 7.48 -5.03 14.95
N GLN A 48 6.39 -4.26 15.04
CA GLN A 48 5.40 -4.41 16.11
C GLN A 48 4.73 -5.79 16.10
N GLU A 49 4.30 -6.30 14.94
CA GLU A 49 3.72 -7.66 14.84
C GLU A 49 4.69 -8.76 15.27
N THR A 50 5.99 -8.55 15.07
CA THR A 50 7.02 -9.48 15.50
C THR A 50 7.22 -9.43 17.01
N ILE A 51 7.29 -8.23 17.60
CA ILE A 51 7.41 -8.02 19.06
C ILE A 51 6.17 -8.59 19.80
N SER A 52 4.97 -8.37 19.26
CA SER A 52 3.72 -8.92 19.84
C SER A 52 3.63 -10.45 19.77
N GLN A 53 4.37 -11.12 18.88
CA GLN A 53 4.42 -12.59 18.82
C GLN A 53 5.42 -13.20 19.81
N VAL A 54 6.42 -12.45 20.29
CA VAL A 54 7.40 -12.95 21.26
C VAL A 54 6.84 -12.92 22.69
N GLU A 55 5.89 -12.02 22.98
CA GLU A 55 5.31 -11.82 24.32
C GLU A 55 4.15 -12.78 24.66
N HIS A 56 3.74 -13.67 23.72
CA HIS A 56 2.66 -14.65 23.95
C HIS A 56 3.13 -16.11 24.07
N LYS A 57 4.44 -16.33 24.23
CA LYS A 57 5.03 -17.69 24.35
C LYS A 57 5.59 -18.07 25.73
N ASP A 58 5.57 -17.17 26.72
CA ASP A 58 6.19 -17.43 28.04
C ASP A 58 5.18 -17.84 29.14
N ASP A 59 3.86 -17.79 28.89
CA ASP A 59 2.80 -18.13 29.87
C ASP A 59 2.15 -19.51 29.59
N LYS A 60 2.92 -20.48 29.07
CA LYS A 60 2.44 -21.87 28.89
C LYS A 60 3.41 -22.97 29.35
N ASP A 61 4.47 -22.61 30.09
CA ASP A 61 5.49 -23.56 30.57
C ASP A 61 5.84 -23.38 32.06
N VAL A 62 4.87 -22.97 32.90
CA VAL A 62 4.96 -23.02 34.38
C VAL A 62 3.83 -23.84 34.96
#